data_AF-A0A6A2XH48-F1
#
_entry.id   AF-A0A6A2XH48-F1
#
_cell.length_a   1.000
_cell.length_b   1.000
_cell.length_c   1.000
_cell.angle_alpha   90.00
_cell.angle_beta   90.00
_cell.angle_gamma   90.00
#
_symmetry.space_group_name_H-M   'P 1'
#
loop_
_entity.id
_entity.type
_entity.pdbx_description
1 polymer ?
#
loop_
_entity_poly.entity_id
_entity_poly.type
_entity_poly.pdbx_seq_one_letter_code
_entity_poly.pdbx_strand_id
1 'polypeptide(L)'
;MLISKIPSGVYKLSREAILSAELPLTFTTRTNWKGSFPREILSSFCRQYRLLEPVFSMSNIPLEASSELSISNKKPEVPESAEQEREYTSRNGSVDAKSVGFGSSFTCEVKIYSRCQNLILECTPDILYKKQNDAVQSVSLKVLSWLNTYFKDTPMPLEKENQLANVFGIKFYPQNFSKEVVQCRSVYNCRQNGTLGGKDPDSYCVVENDASSVNIEGPDSGLCPSNGSLSCVCYSVSLVKKGELQKELLESIEEFEFEMGTGAVIPGLEAVVSQMSVGQSACFYTELPPEDLVLAAAKDSENALAFLSSPCFLEYTIILLQVTEPPEDRMEQALFSPPLSKQRVEYAVQQIKESCVTSLVDFGCGSGSLLESLLEYPTSLETIVGVDISQKSLSHAAKVLHSKLVMKLDPDAPCRSIKSAILYDGSITDFDSRLCGFDLGTCLEVIEHMEEDQASLFGDIVLSSFRPRILIVSTPNYEYNVILQKSNLTSQEDDPEEKIQSQSCKFRNHDHKFEWTREQFKHWASELAVKHNYSVEFGGVGGAADQEPGYATQIAVFRRSTLPEDDDLRAQHQVSACQYKTIWEWNRSKHPLTN
;
A
#
# COMPACT_ATOMS: atom_id res chain seq x y z
N MET A 1 -28.66 -0.45 -20.04
CA MET A 1 -29.70 -0.67 -18.99
C MET A 1 -29.59 -2.03 -18.29
N LEU A 2 -29.39 -3.13 -19.02
CA LEU A 2 -29.25 -4.46 -18.39
C LEU A 2 -27.90 -4.60 -17.67
N ILE A 3 -26.82 -4.15 -18.29
CA ILE A 3 -25.47 -4.16 -17.72
C ILE A 3 -25.41 -3.40 -16.39
N SER A 4 -26.10 -2.28 -16.27
CA SER A 4 -26.13 -1.50 -15.02
C SER A 4 -26.87 -2.20 -13.87
N LYS A 5 -27.47 -3.38 -14.06
CA LYS A 5 -28.07 -4.18 -12.97
C LYS A 5 -27.02 -4.90 -12.13
N ILE A 6 -25.85 -5.18 -12.68
CA ILE A 6 -24.76 -5.82 -11.95
C ILE A 6 -23.70 -4.80 -11.54
N PRO A 7 -23.08 -4.94 -10.34
CA PRO A 7 -22.00 -4.05 -9.89
C PRO A 7 -20.89 -3.80 -10.91
N SER A 8 -20.35 -4.86 -11.51
CA SER A 8 -19.28 -4.73 -12.52
C SER A 8 -19.72 -3.97 -13.75
N GLY A 9 -20.98 -4.13 -14.15
CA GLY A 9 -21.54 -3.41 -15.28
C GLY A 9 -21.69 -1.91 -15.02
N VAL A 10 -22.05 -1.51 -13.80
CA VAL A 10 -22.05 -0.09 -13.40
C VAL A 10 -20.64 0.49 -13.47
N TYR A 11 -19.63 -0.26 -12.99
CA TYR A 11 -18.23 0.17 -13.07
C TYR A 11 -17.76 0.30 -14.52
N LYS A 12 -17.99 -0.72 -15.35
CA LYS A 12 -17.70 -0.72 -16.80
C LYS A 12 -18.28 0.50 -17.51
N LEU A 13 -19.55 0.81 -17.24
CA LEU A 13 -20.21 2.00 -17.79
C LEU A 13 -19.57 3.30 -17.29
N SER A 14 -19.19 3.38 -16.01
CA SER A 14 -18.50 4.57 -15.47
C SER A 14 -17.11 4.81 -16.05
N ARG A 15 -16.51 3.76 -16.61
CA ARG A 15 -15.19 3.80 -17.27
C ARG A 15 -15.29 4.02 -18.77
N GLU A 16 -16.50 4.05 -19.32
CA GLU A 16 -16.77 4.07 -20.78
C GLU A 16 -16.04 2.95 -21.53
N ALA A 17 -15.74 1.84 -20.83
CA ALA A 17 -14.96 0.71 -21.31
C ALA A 17 -15.67 -0.59 -20.90
N ILE A 18 -16.63 -1.02 -21.71
CA ILE A 18 -17.51 -2.14 -21.42
C ILE A 18 -16.77 -3.47 -21.58
N LEU A 19 -15.95 -3.58 -22.62
CA LEU A 19 -15.23 -4.81 -22.95
C LEU A 19 -13.94 -4.93 -22.14
N SER A 20 -13.28 -3.81 -21.86
CA SER A 20 -11.91 -3.83 -21.32
C SER A 20 -11.81 -3.63 -19.82
N ALA A 21 -12.64 -2.77 -19.20
CA ALA A 21 -12.56 -2.51 -17.76
C ALA A 21 -13.20 -3.63 -16.94
N GLU A 22 -12.62 -3.99 -15.79
CA GLU A 22 -13.24 -4.89 -14.81
C GLU A 22 -13.31 -4.21 -13.45
N LEU A 23 -14.31 -4.57 -12.65
CA LEU A 23 -14.42 -4.03 -11.29
C LEU A 23 -13.21 -4.51 -10.47
N PRO A 24 -12.34 -3.60 -9.99
CA PRO A 24 -11.13 -3.99 -9.28
C PRO A 24 -11.46 -4.82 -8.04
N LEU A 25 -10.56 -5.73 -7.68
CA LEU A 25 -10.73 -6.60 -6.50
C LEU A 25 -10.30 -5.91 -5.20
N THR A 26 -9.42 -4.91 -5.31
CA THR A 26 -8.83 -4.20 -4.17
C THR A 26 -8.94 -2.70 -4.36
N PHE A 27 -9.26 -1.98 -3.29
CA PHE A 27 -9.22 -0.52 -3.26
C PHE A 27 -7.89 -0.09 -2.63
N THR A 28 -7.02 0.54 -3.41
CA THR A 28 -5.69 0.98 -2.95
C THR A 28 -5.76 2.37 -2.33
N THR A 29 -6.01 3.39 -3.14
CA THR A 29 -6.12 4.79 -2.74
C THR A 29 -7.11 5.54 -3.63
N ARG A 30 -7.64 6.64 -3.09
CA ARG A 30 -8.51 7.55 -3.86
C ARG A 30 -7.85 8.10 -5.14
N THR A 31 -6.54 8.32 -5.14
CA THR A 31 -5.83 8.94 -6.27
C THR A 31 -5.61 7.96 -7.43
N ASN A 32 -5.45 6.67 -7.13
CA ASN A 32 -5.26 5.64 -8.15
C ASN A 32 -6.58 5.10 -8.67
N TRP A 33 -7.63 5.11 -7.85
CA TRP A 33 -8.93 4.63 -8.26
C TRP A 33 -9.45 5.43 -9.46
N LYS A 34 -9.99 4.72 -10.45
CA LYS A 34 -10.56 5.29 -11.68
C LYS A 34 -12.01 4.83 -11.83
N GLY A 35 -12.84 5.65 -12.46
CA GLY A 35 -14.28 5.42 -12.56
C GLY A 35 -15.03 5.74 -11.26
N SER A 36 -16.28 5.30 -11.16
CA SER A 36 -17.12 5.55 -9.98
C SER A 36 -16.57 4.85 -8.74
N PHE A 37 -16.67 5.51 -7.58
CA PHE A 37 -16.15 4.94 -6.33
C PHE A 37 -17.03 3.76 -5.86
N PRO A 38 -16.44 2.74 -5.17
CA PRO A 38 -17.20 1.58 -4.68
C PRO A 38 -18.43 1.96 -3.85
N ARG A 39 -18.31 2.95 -2.96
CA ARG A 39 -19.45 3.46 -2.17
C ARG A 39 -20.59 3.97 -3.05
N GLU A 40 -20.27 4.70 -4.12
CA GLU A 40 -21.25 5.28 -5.03
C GLU A 40 -21.95 4.20 -5.85
N ILE A 41 -21.19 3.21 -6.31
CA ILE A 41 -21.73 2.03 -7.03
C ILE A 41 -22.67 1.26 -6.10
N LEU A 42 -22.30 1.06 -4.83
CA LEU A 42 -23.14 0.37 -3.85
C LEU A 42 -24.43 1.12 -3.56
N SER A 43 -24.37 2.44 -3.35
CA SER A 43 -25.57 3.28 -3.20
C SER A 43 -26.46 3.23 -4.44
N SER A 44 -25.86 3.29 -5.65
CA SER A 44 -26.61 3.16 -6.91
C SER A 44 -27.29 1.81 -7.03
N PHE A 45 -26.59 0.73 -6.68
CA PHE A 45 -27.14 -0.63 -6.63
C PHE A 45 -28.34 -0.70 -5.68
N CYS A 46 -28.21 -0.20 -4.44
CA CYS A 46 -29.31 -0.18 -3.48
C CYS A 46 -30.54 0.56 -4.03
N ARG A 47 -30.36 1.75 -4.62
CA ARG A 47 -31.46 2.51 -5.23
C ARG A 47 -32.14 1.76 -6.36
N GLN A 48 -31.35 1.11 -7.23
CA GLN A 48 -31.85 0.37 -8.39
C GLN A 48 -32.65 -0.88 -8.02
N TYR A 49 -32.31 -1.50 -6.89
CA TYR A 49 -33.02 -2.65 -6.31
C TYR A 49 -34.03 -2.24 -5.24
N ARG A 50 -34.33 -0.94 -5.13
CA ARG A 50 -35.31 -0.37 -4.17
C ARG A 50 -34.97 -0.63 -2.69
N LEU A 51 -33.72 -0.93 -2.36
CA LEU A 51 -33.23 -1.08 -0.99
C LEU A 51 -33.03 0.30 -0.32
N LEU A 52 -32.82 0.31 1.00
CA LEU A 52 -32.40 1.52 1.71
C LEU A 52 -30.93 1.84 1.41
N GLU A 53 -30.53 3.11 1.58
CA GLU A 53 -29.12 3.51 1.46
C GLU A 53 -28.25 2.71 2.46
N PRO A 54 -27.05 2.27 2.05
CA PRO A 54 -26.15 1.51 2.92
C PRO A 54 -25.75 2.33 4.15
N VAL A 55 -25.84 1.71 5.32
CA VAL A 55 -25.48 2.32 6.60
C VAL A 55 -24.06 1.92 6.92
N PHE A 56 -23.18 2.92 7.07
CA PHE A 56 -21.78 2.72 7.42
C PHE A 56 -21.53 3.10 8.87
N SER A 57 -20.99 2.17 9.65
CA SER A 57 -20.59 2.39 11.03
C SER A 57 -19.07 2.37 11.12
N MET A 58 -18.48 3.47 11.61
CA MET A 58 -17.04 3.60 11.74
C MET A 58 -16.61 3.29 13.16
N SER A 59 -15.63 2.41 13.29
CA SER A 59 -14.94 2.14 14.54
C SER A 59 -13.52 2.70 14.44
N ASN A 60 -13.16 3.56 15.38
CA ASN A 60 -11.80 4.00 15.60
C ASN A 60 -11.18 3.07 16.63
N ILE A 61 -10.11 2.38 16.26
CA ILE A 61 -9.33 1.57 17.18
C ILE A 61 -8.04 2.34 17.48
N PRO A 62 -7.92 2.93 18.69
CA PRO A 62 -6.64 3.37 19.20
C PRO A 62 -5.69 2.16 19.22
N LEU A 63 -4.46 2.33 18.73
CA LEU A 63 -3.45 1.26 18.61
C LEU A 63 -3.24 0.43 19.90
N GLU A 64 -3.64 0.94 21.07
CA GLU A 64 -3.56 0.27 22.38
C GLU A 64 -4.43 -1.00 22.51
N ALA A 65 -5.48 -1.18 21.72
CA ALA A 65 -6.41 -2.32 21.88
C ALA A 65 -6.11 -3.54 20.96
N SER A 66 -5.11 -3.44 20.08
CA SER A 66 -4.83 -4.48 19.08
C SER A 66 -4.13 -5.74 19.64
N SER A 67 -3.67 -5.70 20.90
CA SER A 67 -3.03 -6.82 21.60
C SER A 67 -3.98 -7.80 22.28
N GLU A 68 -5.30 -7.53 22.34
CA GLU A 68 -6.26 -8.41 23.06
C GLU A 68 -7.14 -9.29 22.17
N LEU A 69 -7.19 -9.07 20.85
CA LEU A 69 -8.09 -9.81 19.95
C LEU A 69 -7.65 -11.23 19.59
N SER A 70 -6.52 -11.71 20.13
CA SER A 70 -6.00 -13.06 19.89
C SER A 70 -5.96 -13.96 21.13
N ILE A 71 -6.81 -13.74 22.16
CA ILE A 71 -7.00 -14.73 23.24
C ILE A 71 -8.48 -14.88 23.67
N SER A 72 -8.98 -16.09 23.43
CA SER A 72 -10.03 -16.83 24.15
C SER A 72 -11.43 -16.96 23.57
N ASN A 73 -11.68 -18.19 23.12
CA ASN A 73 -12.97 -18.86 23.20
C ASN A 73 -13.37 -19.05 24.68
N LYS A 74 -14.54 -18.55 25.09
CA LYS A 74 -15.56 -19.29 25.87
C LYS A 74 -16.85 -18.45 26.06
N LYS A 75 -17.96 -19.19 26.09
CA LYS A 75 -19.38 -18.79 26.02
C LYS A 75 -19.96 -18.48 27.44
N PRO A 76 -21.24 -18.11 27.61
CA PRO A 76 -21.66 -16.81 28.14
C PRO A 76 -22.48 -16.88 29.44
N GLU A 77 -22.57 -15.78 30.19
CA GLU A 77 -23.66 -15.52 31.14
C GLU A 77 -24.08 -14.04 31.14
N VAL A 78 -25.39 -13.84 31.22
CA VAL A 78 -26.21 -12.61 31.21
C VAL A 78 -27.40 -12.95 32.15
N PRO A 79 -28.19 -12.01 32.73
CA PRO A 79 -28.20 -10.53 32.71
C PRO A 79 -28.27 -9.89 34.13
N GLU A 80 -28.23 -8.55 34.22
CA GLU A 80 -29.36 -7.78 34.79
C GLU A 80 -29.30 -6.27 34.47
N SER A 81 -30.50 -5.71 34.44
CA SER A 81 -31.02 -4.46 33.88
C SER A 81 -30.90 -3.21 34.76
N ALA A 82 -30.87 -2.01 34.15
CA ALA A 82 -31.88 -0.94 34.37
C ALA A 82 -31.54 0.39 33.65
N GLU A 83 -32.41 0.74 32.70
CA GLU A 83 -32.98 2.04 32.31
C GLU A 83 -32.38 3.37 32.83
N GLN A 84 -32.13 4.33 31.92
CA GLN A 84 -32.99 5.53 31.79
C GLN A 84 -32.65 6.45 30.58
N GLU A 85 -33.72 7.09 30.10
CA GLU A 85 -33.92 7.86 28.87
C GLU A 85 -33.32 9.28 28.86
N ARG A 86 -33.02 9.84 27.66
CA ARG A 86 -33.73 10.99 27.02
C ARG A 86 -32.99 11.63 25.82
N GLU A 87 -33.63 11.48 24.66
CA GLU A 87 -33.94 12.43 23.58
C GLU A 87 -33.21 13.78 23.31
N TYR A 88 -32.82 13.90 22.03
CA TYR A 88 -32.86 15.02 21.05
C TYR A 88 -32.18 16.38 21.32
N THR A 89 -31.25 16.76 20.42
CA THR A 89 -31.54 17.70 19.32
C THR A 89 -30.37 17.83 18.32
N SER A 90 -30.72 17.81 17.04
CA SER A 90 -29.84 18.10 15.90
C SER A 90 -29.67 19.61 15.71
N ARG A 91 -28.45 20.07 15.40
CA ARG A 91 -28.26 21.29 14.62
C ARG A 91 -26.97 21.23 13.80
N ASN A 92 -27.15 21.30 12.48
CA ASN A 92 -26.12 21.47 11.45
C ASN A 92 -25.19 22.65 11.74
N GLY A 93 -23.89 22.43 11.53
CA GLY A 93 -22.88 23.47 11.38
C GLY A 93 -21.73 22.94 10.54
N SER A 94 -21.69 23.32 9.27
CA SER A 94 -20.57 23.12 8.36
C SER A 94 -19.35 23.90 8.85
N VAL A 95 -18.24 23.22 9.14
CA VAL A 95 -16.91 23.83 9.14
C VAL A 95 -15.91 22.83 8.57
N ASP A 96 -15.40 23.14 7.38
CA ASP A 96 -14.15 22.60 6.88
C ASP A 96 -13.04 22.92 7.88
N ALA A 97 -12.47 21.88 8.51
CA ALA A 97 -11.20 21.96 9.20
C ALA A 97 -10.47 20.63 9.07
N LYS A 98 -9.39 20.64 8.28
CA LYS A 98 -8.40 19.57 8.16
C LYS A 98 -7.89 19.20 9.57
N SER A 99 -8.37 18.08 10.13
CA SER A 99 -7.74 17.42 11.25
C SER A 99 -6.97 16.19 10.73
N VAL A 100 -5.64 16.26 10.84
CA VAL A 100 -4.70 15.16 10.58
C VAL A 100 -3.58 15.33 11.61
N GLY A 101 -3.18 14.34 12.40
CA GLY A 101 -3.73 13.02 12.62
C GLY A 101 -3.08 12.48 13.91
N PHE A 102 -3.90 11.97 14.82
CA PHE A 102 -3.47 10.85 15.64
C PHE A 102 -3.53 9.62 14.75
N GLY A 103 -2.57 8.69 14.84
CA GLY A 103 -2.59 7.43 14.09
C GLY A 103 -3.72 6.51 14.54
N SER A 104 -4.97 6.91 14.33
CA SER A 104 -6.16 6.08 14.51
C SER A 104 -6.27 5.12 13.34
N SER A 105 -6.31 3.83 13.63
CA SER A 105 -6.68 2.80 12.66
C SER A 105 -8.20 2.74 12.58
N PHE A 106 -8.73 2.77 11.37
CA PHE A 106 -10.16 2.76 11.12
C PHE A 106 -10.60 1.39 10.59
N THR A 107 -11.67 0.84 11.14
CA THR A 107 -12.45 -0.22 10.47
C THR A 107 -13.87 0.28 10.24
N CYS A 108 -14.49 -0.19 9.17
CA CYS A 108 -15.82 0.21 8.77
C CYS A 108 -16.71 -1.03 8.66
N GLU A 109 -17.87 -0.99 9.29
CA GLU A 109 -18.93 -1.97 9.07
C GLU A 109 -19.97 -1.38 8.12
N VAL A 110 -20.52 -2.19 7.21
CA VAL A 110 -21.66 -1.78 6.37
C VAL A 110 -22.86 -2.72 6.57
N LYS A 111 -24.05 -2.12 6.68
CA LYS A 111 -25.33 -2.84 6.76
C LYS A 111 -26.28 -2.34 5.69
N ILE A 112 -26.99 -3.27 5.05
CA ILE A 112 -27.99 -3.01 4.01
C ILE A 112 -29.34 -3.57 4.45
N TYR A 113 -30.37 -2.74 4.35
CA TYR A 113 -31.72 -3.04 4.80
C TYR A 113 -32.74 -3.01 3.65
N SER A 114 -33.78 -3.81 3.76
CA SER A 114 -34.96 -3.69 2.91
C SER A 114 -35.78 -2.45 3.27
N ARG A 115 -36.75 -2.08 2.43
CA ARG A 115 -37.71 -1.00 2.77
C ARG A 115 -38.54 -1.29 4.02
N CYS A 116 -38.71 -2.56 4.35
CA CYS A 116 -39.37 -3.00 5.58
C CYS A 116 -38.41 -3.06 6.78
N GLN A 117 -37.23 -2.46 6.69
CA GLN A 117 -36.19 -2.44 7.73
C GLN A 117 -35.66 -3.82 8.13
N ASN A 118 -35.83 -4.84 7.28
CA ASN A 118 -35.22 -6.14 7.51
C ASN A 118 -33.76 -6.09 7.06
N LEU A 119 -32.84 -6.56 7.91
CA LEU A 119 -31.44 -6.68 7.55
C LEU A 119 -31.27 -7.71 6.43
N ILE A 120 -30.59 -7.31 5.37
CA ILE A 120 -30.35 -8.13 4.17
C ILE A 120 -28.90 -8.62 4.16
N LEU A 121 -27.96 -7.72 4.44
CA LEU A 121 -26.53 -7.95 4.34
C LEU A 121 -25.79 -7.11 5.38
N GLU A 122 -24.79 -7.72 6.01
CA GLU A 122 -23.83 -7.11 6.92
C GLU A 122 -22.42 -7.54 6.51
N CYS A 123 -21.49 -6.60 6.44
CA CYS A 123 -20.07 -6.89 6.19
C CYS A 123 -19.22 -6.13 7.20
N THR A 124 -18.37 -6.90 7.89
CA THR A 124 -17.47 -6.41 8.93
C THR A 124 -16.07 -6.94 8.62
N PRO A 125 -15.18 -6.16 8.01
CA PRO A 125 -13.83 -6.61 7.69
C PRO A 125 -12.93 -6.56 8.94
N ASP A 126 -12.00 -7.50 9.00
CA ASP A 126 -10.95 -7.53 10.02
C ASP A 126 -9.70 -6.69 9.63
N ILE A 127 -9.85 -5.80 8.65
CA ILE A 127 -8.75 -5.00 8.08
C ILE A 127 -8.82 -3.57 8.64
N LEU A 128 -7.66 -3.08 9.08
CA LEU A 128 -7.47 -1.72 9.59
C LEU A 128 -6.90 -0.81 8.50
N TYR A 129 -7.48 0.38 8.37
CA TYR A 129 -7.09 1.38 7.37
C TYR A 129 -6.60 2.67 8.05
N LYS A 130 -5.62 3.34 7.44
CA LYS A 130 -5.09 4.63 7.91
C LYS A 130 -6.07 5.79 7.71
N LYS A 131 -6.98 5.69 6.73
CA LYS A 131 -7.97 6.73 6.41
C LYS A 131 -9.37 6.15 6.49
N GLN A 132 -10.28 6.91 7.09
CA GLN A 132 -11.71 6.57 7.15
C GLN A 132 -12.31 6.35 5.75
N ASN A 133 -11.93 7.15 4.76
CA ASN A 133 -12.46 7.00 3.40
C ASN A 133 -12.08 5.64 2.81
N ASP A 134 -10.82 5.25 2.93
CA ASP A 134 -10.29 4.00 2.37
C ASP A 134 -10.99 2.78 3.00
N ALA A 135 -11.29 2.84 4.30
CA ALA A 135 -12.10 1.81 4.98
C ALA A 135 -13.49 1.66 4.38
N VAL A 136 -14.20 2.80 4.18
CA VAL A 136 -15.56 2.82 3.60
C VAL A 136 -15.55 2.29 2.17
N GLN A 137 -14.57 2.69 1.35
CA GLN A 137 -14.49 2.24 -0.04
C GLN A 137 -14.16 0.76 -0.14
N SER A 138 -13.20 0.28 0.64
CA SER A 138 -12.78 -1.12 0.62
C SER A 138 -13.90 -2.06 1.06
N VAL A 139 -14.65 -1.69 2.10
CA VAL A 139 -15.85 -2.43 2.55
C VAL A 139 -16.93 -2.45 1.49
N SER A 140 -17.20 -1.30 0.88
CA SER A 140 -18.17 -1.21 -0.21
C SER A 140 -17.75 -2.11 -1.38
N LEU A 141 -16.46 -2.13 -1.73
CA LEU A 141 -15.93 -2.97 -2.80
C LEU A 141 -16.05 -4.46 -2.49
N LYS A 142 -15.85 -4.86 -1.23
CA LYS A 142 -16.02 -6.24 -0.77
C LYS A 142 -17.46 -6.72 -0.96
N VAL A 143 -18.44 -5.90 -0.59
CA VAL A 143 -19.87 -6.17 -0.83
C VAL A 143 -20.18 -6.24 -2.32
N LEU A 144 -19.66 -5.30 -3.12
CA LEU A 144 -19.87 -5.30 -4.56
C LEU A 144 -19.25 -6.52 -5.25
N SER A 145 -18.09 -6.98 -4.80
CA SER A 145 -17.42 -8.16 -5.34
C SER A 145 -18.25 -9.42 -5.10
N TRP A 146 -18.79 -9.58 -3.88
CA TRP A 146 -19.70 -10.67 -3.57
C TRP A 146 -21.00 -10.61 -4.39
N LEU A 147 -21.62 -9.43 -4.49
CA LEU A 147 -22.80 -9.24 -5.34
C LEU A 147 -22.50 -9.57 -6.81
N ASN A 148 -21.33 -9.18 -7.32
CA ASN A 148 -20.91 -9.45 -8.68
C ASN A 148 -20.82 -10.96 -8.94
N THR A 149 -20.19 -11.72 -8.04
CA THR A 149 -20.11 -13.18 -8.15
C THR A 149 -21.50 -13.82 -8.04
N TYR A 150 -22.36 -13.33 -7.15
CA TYR A 150 -23.73 -13.81 -6.99
C TYR A 150 -24.56 -13.70 -8.30
N PHE A 151 -24.39 -12.60 -9.06
CA PHE A 151 -25.11 -12.42 -10.32
C PHE A 151 -24.45 -13.14 -11.51
N LYS A 152 -23.14 -13.38 -11.49
CA LYS A 152 -22.43 -14.11 -12.56
C LYS A 152 -22.71 -15.61 -12.52
N ASP A 153 -22.83 -16.22 -11.35
CA ASP A 153 -23.09 -17.66 -11.23
C ASP A 153 -24.60 -17.98 -11.37
N THR A 154 -24.94 -18.87 -12.30
CA THR A 154 -26.25 -19.55 -12.45
C THR A 154 -26.68 -20.24 -11.14
N PRO A 155 -28.00 -20.49 -10.87
CA PRO A 155 -28.52 -20.68 -9.50
C PRO A 155 -27.67 -21.64 -8.65
N MET A 156 -26.93 -21.05 -7.71
CA MET A 156 -26.09 -21.78 -6.78
C MET A 156 -26.92 -22.35 -5.62
N PRO A 157 -26.62 -23.57 -5.14
CA PRO A 157 -27.14 -24.04 -3.87
C PRO A 157 -26.76 -23.11 -2.73
N LEU A 158 -27.65 -22.95 -1.75
CA LEU A 158 -27.46 -22.07 -0.59
C LEU A 158 -26.14 -22.34 0.17
N GLU A 159 -25.67 -23.58 0.17
CA GLU A 159 -24.39 -23.98 0.76
C GLU A 159 -23.20 -23.28 0.09
N LYS A 160 -23.20 -23.18 -1.24
CA LYS A 160 -22.17 -22.44 -2.00
C LYS A 160 -22.29 -20.94 -1.79
N GLU A 161 -23.51 -20.41 -1.68
CA GLU A 161 -23.73 -18.99 -1.38
C GLU A 161 -23.16 -18.60 0.00
N ASN A 162 -23.35 -19.46 1.01
CA ASN A 162 -22.78 -19.27 2.35
C ASN A 162 -21.25 -19.39 2.37
N GLN A 163 -20.68 -20.35 1.63
CA GLN A 163 -19.22 -20.46 1.48
C GLN A 163 -18.64 -19.21 0.83
N LEU A 164 -19.26 -18.70 -0.22
CA LEU A 164 -18.87 -17.47 -0.89
C LEU A 164 -18.94 -16.26 0.07
N ALA A 165 -20.05 -16.14 0.82
CA ALA A 165 -20.22 -15.05 1.79
C ALA A 165 -19.13 -15.08 2.88
N ASN A 166 -18.75 -16.26 3.35
CA ASN A 166 -17.67 -16.44 4.32
C ASN A 166 -16.31 -15.96 3.79
N VAL A 167 -15.98 -16.26 2.52
CA VAL A 167 -14.73 -15.77 1.88
C VAL A 167 -14.65 -14.24 1.93
N PHE A 168 -15.78 -13.56 1.76
CA PHE A 168 -15.85 -12.10 1.83
C PHE A 168 -16.14 -11.55 3.25
N GLY A 169 -16.25 -12.38 4.29
CA GLY A 169 -16.63 -11.92 5.63
C GLY A 169 -18.00 -11.23 5.66
N ILE A 170 -18.93 -11.73 4.85
CA ILE A 170 -20.28 -11.21 4.70
C ILE A 170 -21.26 -12.14 5.42
N LYS A 171 -22.14 -11.55 6.22
CA LYS A 171 -23.33 -12.20 6.76
C LYS A 171 -24.53 -11.72 5.96
N PHE A 172 -25.15 -12.61 5.20
CA PHE A 172 -26.37 -12.29 4.45
C PHE A 172 -27.55 -13.13 4.93
N TYR A 173 -28.76 -12.62 4.76
CA TYR A 173 -30.00 -13.26 5.20
C TYR A 173 -30.77 -13.77 3.98
N PRO A 174 -30.66 -15.07 3.62
CA PRO A 174 -31.07 -15.57 2.31
C PRO A 174 -32.55 -15.35 1.98
N GLN A 175 -33.43 -15.46 2.98
CA GLN A 175 -34.87 -15.24 2.80
C GLN A 175 -35.21 -13.78 2.50
N ASN A 176 -34.55 -12.85 3.19
CA ASN A 176 -34.73 -11.41 2.96
C ASN A 176 -34.07 -10.98 1.64
N PHE A 177 -32.87 -11.50 1.37
CA PHE A 177 -32.12 -11.22 0.16
C PHE A 177 -32.86 -11.71 -1.09
N SER A 178 -33.33 -12.96 -1.10
CA SER A 178 -34.05 -13.52 -2.23
C SER A 178 -35.37 -12.79 -2.51
N LYS A 179 -36.13 -12.45 -1.47
CA LYS A 179 -37.40 -11.72 -1.61
C LYS A 179 -37.23 -10.37 -2.35
N GLU A 180 -36.16 -9.64 -2.04
CA GLU A 180 -35.94 -8.29 -2.57
C GLU A 180 -35.11 -8.29 -3.88
N VAL A 181 -34.12 -9.19 -4.01
CA VAL A 181 -33.13 -9.15 -5.10
C VAL A 181 -33.44 -10.16 -6.22
N VAL A 182 -34.02 -11.33 -5.92
CA VAL A 182 -34.22 -12.42 -6.90
C VAL A 182 -35.37 -12.15 -7.87
N GLN A 183 -36.36 -11.31 -7.52
CA GLN A 183 -37.43 -10.93 -8.45
C GLN A 183 -36.91 -10.27 -9.75
N CYS A 184 -35.69 -9.71 -9.74
CA CYS A 184 -35.05 -9.11 -10.92
C CYS A 184 -34.11 -10.07 -11.70
N ARG A 185 -33.80 -11.27 -11.17
CA ARG A 185 -32.93 -12.27 -11.84
C ARG A 185 -33.56 -12.82 -13.13
N SER A 186 -34.88 -12.79 -13.22
CA SER A 186 -35.66 -13.21 -14.39
C SER A 186 -35.34 -12.43 -15.66
N VAL A 187 -34.85 -11.19 -15.56
CA VAL A 187 -34.52 -10.36 -16.73
C VAL A 187 -33.21 -10.80 -17.41
N TYR A 188 -32.26 -11.36 -16.65
CA TYR A 188 -30.97 -11.85 -17.18
C TYR A 188 -31.08 -13.29 -17.71
N ASN A 189 -31.86 -14.15 -17.03
CA ASN A 189 -32.02 -15.55 -17.44
C ASN A 189 -33.01 -15.77 -18.60
N CYS A 190 -33.88 -14.79 -18.92
CA CYS A 190 -34.90 -14.99 -19.97
C CYS A 190 -34.33 -15.09 -21.39
N ARG A 191 -33.08 -14.69 -21.64
CA ARG A 191 -32.45 -14.83 -22.97
C ARG A 191 -31.53 -16.04 -23.11
N GLN A 192 -30.92 -16.56 -22.04
CA GLN A 192 -30.08 -17.76 -22.15
C GLN A 192 -30.90 -19.03 -22.46
N ASN A 193 -32.17 -19.08 -22.06
CA ASN A 193 -33.04 -20.23 -22.35
C ASN A 193 -33.69 -20.18 -23.76
N GLY A 194 -33.43 -19.14 -24.56
CA GLY A 194 -34.03 -18.97 -25.90
C GLY A 194 -33.30 -19.71 -27.03
N THR A 195 -32.10 -20.23 -26.78
CA THR A 195 -31.25 -20.86 -27.81
C THR A 195 -30.76 -22.24 -27.37
N LEU A 196 -31.67 -23.08 -26.87
CA LEU A 196 -31.46 -24.53 -26.74
C LEU A 196 -32.16 -25.25 -27.89
N GLY A 197 -31.70 -24.95 -29.11
CA GLY A 197 -31.79 -25.90 -30.22
C GLY A 197 -30.60 -26.86 -30.08
N GLY A 198 -30.90 -28.15 -29.91
CA GLY A 198 -29.96 -29.18 -29.48
C GLY A 198 -28.58 -29.12 -30.18
N LYS A 199 -27.53 -29.19 -29.37
CA LYS A 199 -26.18 -29.53 -29.83
C LYS A 199 -25.84 -30.91 -29.31
N ASP A 200 -25.51 -31.79 -30.26
CA ASP A 200 -25.00 -33.14 -30.03
C ASP A 200 -23.76 -33.14 -29.13
N PRO A 201 -23.58 -34.17 -28.28
CA PRO A 201 -22.47 -34.28 -27.35
C PRO A 201 -21.23 -34.89 -28.01
N ASP A 202 -20.79 -34.37 -29.17
CA ASP A 202 -19.55 -34.80 -29.83
C ASP A 202 -18.98 -33.68 -30.70
N SER A 203 -18.29 -32.72 -30.08
CA SER A 203 -17.33 -31.84 -30.74
C SER A 203 -16.38 -31.26 -29.70
N TYR A 204 -15.50 -32.10 -29.17
CA TYR A 204 -14.27 -31.64 -28.54
C TYR A 204 -13.38 -31.02 -29.63
N CYS A 205 -13.57 -29.73 -29.90
CA CYS A 205 -12.54 -28.93 -30.54
C CYS A 205 -11.51 -28.60 -29.46
N VAL A 206 -10.44 -29.38 -29.44
CA VAL A 206 -9.20 -29.08 -28.76
C VAL A 206 -8.71 -27.74 -29.31
N VAL A 207 -8.92 -26.66 -28.55
CA VAL A 207 -8.02 -25.52 -28.63
C VAL A 207 -6.84 -25.96 -27.79
N GLU A 208 -5.78 -26.39 -28.47
CA GLU A 208 -4.50 -26.66 -27.83
C GLU A 208 -4.13 -25.44 -27.00
N ASN A 209 -3.73 -25.73 -25.77
CA ASN A 209 -3.25 -24.80 -24.76
C ASN A 209 -1.85 -24.28 -25.16
N ASP A 210 -1.72 -23.80 -26.39
CA ASP A 210 -0.55 -23.12 -26.90
C ASP A 210 -0.67 -21.66 -26.49
N ALA A 211 0.34 -21.19 -25.75
CA ALA A 211 0.51 -19.80 -25.37
C ALA A 211 0.19 -18.90 -26.57
N SER A 212 -0.87 -18.10 -26.46
CA SER A 212 -1.24 -17.12 -27.46
C SER A 212 -0.02 -16.28 -27.78
N SER A 213 0.54 -16.43 -28.99
CA SER A 213 1.71 -15.68 -29.44
C SER A 213 1.33 -14.19 -29.52
N VAL A 214 1.63 -13.44 -28.46
CA VAL A 214 1.44 -11.99 -28.44
C VAL A 214 2.52 -11.38 -29.32
N ASN A 215 2.11 -10.73 -30.41
CA ASN A 215 3.04 -9.97 -31.24
C ASN A 215 3.20 -8.58 -30.63
N ILE A 216 4.32 -8.37 -29.93
CA ILE A 216 4.73 -7.05 -29.43
C ILE A 216 5.67 -6.44 -30.47
N GLU A 217 5.35 -5.23 -30.91
CA GLU A 217 6.10 -4.46 -31.90
C GLU A 217 6.59 -3.14 -31.31
N GLY A 218 7.76 -2.69 -31.73
CA GLY A 218 8.35 -1.41 -31.33
C GLY A 218 9.58 -1.52 -30.42
N PRO A 219 10.37 -0.44 -30.30
CA PRO A 219 11.58 -0.42 -29.50
C PRO A 219 11.27 -0.58 -28.01
N ASP A 220 12.07 -1.37 -27.31
CA ASP A 220 11.98 -1.52 -25.85
C ASP A 220 12.59 -0.29 -25.18
N SER A 221 11.77 0.49 -24.46
CA SER A 221 12.21 1.65 -23.70
C SER A 221 12.74 1.32 -22.30
N GLY A 222 12.61 0.06 -21.85
CA GLY A 222 12.96 -0.40 -20.50
C GLY A 222 12.00 0.08 -19.40
N LEU A 223 10.93 0.81 -19.76
CA LEU A 223 9.91 1.31 -18.83
C LEU A 223 8.68 0.37 -18.85
N CYS A 224 8.76 -0.70 -18.07
CA CYS A 224 7.72 -1.72 -17.96
C CYS A 224 6.79 -1.44 -16.77
N PRO A 225 5.49 -1.73 -16.88
CA PRO A 225 4.57 -1.70 -15.74
C PRO A 225 4.95 -2.70 -14.64
N SER A 226 4.78 -2.30 -13.38
CA SER A 226 4.90 -3.17 -12.20
C SER A 226 3.61 -3.14 -11.37
N ASN A 227 3.40 -4.13 -10.49
CA ASN A 227 2.21 -4.14 -9.64
C ASN A 227 2.11 -2.86 -8.79
N GLY A 228 0.92 -2.23 -8.80
CA GLY A 228 0.66 -0.95 -8.12
C GLY A 228 1.05 0.29 -8.94
N SER A 229 1.67 0.13 -10.11
CA SER A 229 1.84 1.22 -11.09
C SER A 229 0.51 1.60 -11.74
N LEU A 230 0.43 2.85 -12.21
CA LEU A 230 -0.66 3.28 -13.10
C LEU A 230 -0.16 3.23 -14.53
N SER A 231 -0.79 2.39 -15.35
CA SER A 231 -0.51 2.27 -16.77
C SER A 231 -1.55 3.04 -17.57
N CYS A 232 -1.10 3.82 -18.55
CA CYS A 232 -1.95 4.51 -19.52
C CYS A 232 -1.76 3.86 -20.89
N VAL A 233 -2.86 3.37 -21.48
CA VAL A 233 -2.85 2.70 -22.78
C VAL A 233 -3.81 3.37 -23.76
N CYS A 234 -3.46 3.37 -25.04
CA CYS A 234 -4.39 3.57 -26.14
C CYS A 234 -4.80 2.18 -26.64
N TYR A 235 -6.08 1.90 -26.81
CA TYR A 235 -6.51 0.61 -27.33
C TYR A 235 -7.76 0.67 -28.20
N SER A 236 -7.92 -0.35 -29.03
CA SER A 236 -9.13 -0.62 -29.81
C SER A 236 -9.49 -2.09 -29.77
N VAL A 237 -10.79 -2.38 -29.71
CA VAL A 237 -11.36 -3.72 -29.68
C VAL A 237 -12.27 -3.89 -30.87
N SER A 238 -11.98 -4.90 -31.70
CA SER A 238 -12.77 -5.22 -32.88
C SER A 238 -13.33 -6.64 -32.82
N LEU A 239 -14.57 -6.81 -33.28
CA LEU A 239 -15.19 -8.09 -33.52
C LEU A 239 -14.71 -8.65 -34.86
N VAL A 240 -14.19 -9.87 -34.86
CA VAL A 240 -13.60 -10.52 -36.05
C VAL A 240 -14.21 -11.89 -36.26
N LYS A 241 -14.59 -12.19 -37.51
CA LYS A 241 -15.08 -13.50 -37.92
C LYS A 241 -13.94 -14.46 -38.19
N LYS A 242 -14.10 -15.72 -37.77
CA LYS A 242 -13.10 -16.76 -38.04
C LYS A 242 -12.97 -17.02 -39.55
N GLY A 243 -11.79 -16.72 -40.11
CA GLY A 243 -11.45 -16.96 -41.52
C GLY A 243 -11.78 -15.81 -42.47
N GLU A 244 -12.29 -14.68 -41.98
CA GLU A 244 -12.55 -13.48 -42.78
C GLU A 244 -11.69 -12.30 -42.31
N LEU A 245 -11.35 -11.39 -43.22
CA LEU A 245 -10.57 -10.16 -42.92
C LEU A 245 -11.44 -9.00 -42.44
N GLN A 246 -12.77 -9.14 -42.45
CA GLN A 246 -13.67 -8.10 -42.01
C GLN A 246 -13.66 -7.96 -40.49
N LYS A 247 -13.57 -6.72 -40.01
CA LYS A 247 -13.54 -6.36 -38.60
C LYS A 247 -14.59 -5.29 -38.34
N GLU A 248 -15.29 -5.40 -37.22
CA GLU A 248 -16.19 -4.37 -36.74
C GLU A 248 -15.64 -3.76 -35.45
N LEU A 249 -15.40 -2.45 -35.43
CA LEU A 249 -14.89 -1.76 -34.26
C LEU A 249 -16.00 -1.62 -33.20
N LEU A 250 -15.78 -2.23 -32.03
CA LEU A 250 -16.71 -2.16 -30.90
C LEU A 250 -16.34 -1.03 -29.93
N GLU A 251 -15.08 -0.98 -29.51
CA GLU A 251 -14.61 -0.08 -28.46
C GLU A 251 -13.25 0.52 -28.86
N SER A 252 -13.03 1.81 -28.61
CA SER A 252 -11.75 2.48 -28.89
C SER A 252 -11.56 3.63 -27.92
N ILE A 253 -10.43 3.67 -27.22
CA ILE A 253 -10.09 4.70 -26.24
C ILE A 253 -8.64 5.12 -26.44
N GLU A 254 -8.42 6.44 -26.55
CA GLU A 254 -7.09 7.02 -26.78
C GLU A 254 -6.24 7.03 -25.51
N GLU A 255 -6.82 7.38 -24.36
CA GLU A 255 -6.13 7.41 -23.07
C GLU A 255 -6.94 6.66 -22.02
N PHE A 256 -6.48 5.45 -21.69
CA PHE A 256 -7.12 4.60 -20.70
C PHE A 256 -6.14 4.24 -19.59
N GLU A 257 -6.37 4.81 -18.41
CA GLU A 257 -5.52 4.60 -17.23
C GLU A 257 -6.05 3.51 -16.31
N PHE A 258 -5.21 2.57 -15.86
CA PHE A 258 -5.60 1.56 -14.88
C PHE A 258 -4.45 1.17 -13.95
N GLU A 259 -4.79 0.66 -12.76
CA GLU A 259 -3.80 0.23 -11.76
C GLU A 259 -3.47 -1.25 -11.95
N MET A 260 -2.18 -1.54 -12.15
CA MET A 260 -1.67 -2.89 -12.32
C MET A 260 -1.79 -3.71 -11.03
N GLY A 261 -2.18 -4.98 -11.16
CA GLY A 261 -2.29 -5.97 -10.08
C GLY A 261 -3.61 -5.91 -9.30
N THR A 262 -4.53 -5.02 -9.67
CA THR A 262 -5.83 -4.89 -8.99
C THR A 262 -6.99 -5.61 -9.69
N GLY A 263 -6.76 -6.13 -10.91
CA GLY A 263 -7.80 -6.68 -11.78
C GLY A 263 -8.74 -5.59 -12.33
N ALA A 264 -8.21 -4.40 -12.60
CA ALA A 264 -8.99 -3.25 -13.10
C ALA A 264 -9.38 -3.38 -14.58
N VAL A 265 -8.81 -4.36 -15.29
CA VAL A 265 -9.04 -4.66 -16.70
C VAL A 265 -9.16 -6.17 -16.91
N ILE A 266 -9.55 -6.60 -18.11
CA ILE A 266 -9.58 -8.03 -18.43
C ILE A 266 -8.19 -8.68 -18.30
N PRO A 267 -8.11 -9.95 -17.87
CA PRO A 267 -6.82 -10.61 -17.61
C PRO A 267 -5.86 -10.61 -18.80
N GLY A 268 -6.38 -10.78 -20.03
CA GLY A 268 -5.56 -10.76 -21.24
C GLY A 268 -4.90 -9.41 -21.50
N LEU A 269 -5.61 -8.30 -21.26
CA LEU A 269 -5.07 -6.95 -21.43
C LEU A 269 -3.96 -6.69 -20.40
N GLU A 270 -4.20 -7.04 -19.14
CA GLU A 270 -3.22 -6.85 -18.06
C GLU A 270 -1.94 -7.68 -18.29
N ALA A 271 -2.09 -8.92 -18.75
CA ALA A 271 -0.98 -9.82 -19.04
C ALA A 271 -0.15 -9.38 -20.26
N VAL A 272 -0.77 -8.77 -21.27
CA VAL A 272 -0.04 -8.20 -22.41
C VAL A 272 0.69 -6.93 -21.98
N VAL A 273 0.01 -6.01 -21.29
CA VAL A 273 0.60 -4.74 -20.85
C VAL A 273 1.77 -4.95 -19.88
N SER A 274 1.74 -5.98 -19.02
CA SER A 274 2.86 -6.32 -18.13
C SER A 274 4.13 -6.79 -18.86
N GLN A 275 4.03 -7.13 -20.14
CA GLN A 275 5.15 -7.54 -21.00
C GLN A 275 5.59 -6.42 -21.97
N MET A 276 4.91 -5.27 -21.96
CA MET A 276 5.20 -4.15 -22.84
C MET A 276 6.03 -3.07 -22.14
N SER A 277 6.80 -2.34 -22.93
CA SER A 277 7.46 -1.10 -22.56
C SER A 277 6.77 0.11 -23.19
N VAL A 278 6.89 1.28 -22.55
CA VAL A 278 6.31 2.53 -23.06
C VAL A 278 6.73 2.77 -24.51
N GLY A 279 5.74 2.99 -25.38
CA GLY A 279 5.90 3.19 -26.83
C GLY A 279 5.66 1.95 -27.68
N GLN A 280 5.62 0.74 -27.09
CA GLN A 280 5.34 -0.49 -27.81
C GLN A 280 3.85 -0.65 -28.12
N SER A 281 3.56 -1.42 -29.17
CA SER A 281 2.21 -1.84 -29.54
C SER A 281 2.09 -3.36 -29.51
N ALA A 282 0.93 -3.87 -29.12
CA ALA A 282 0.66 -5.29 -29.10
C ALA A 282 -0.72 -5.61 -29.67
N CYS A 283 -0.84 -6.78 -30.29
CA CYS A 283 -2.11 -7.32 -30.76
C CYS A 283 -2.35 -8.70 -30.15
N PHE A 284 -3.55 -8.92 -29.60
CA PHE A 284 -3.95 -10.21 -29.05
C PHE A 284 -5.44 -10.49 -29.26
N TYR A 285 -5.83 -11.75 -29.11
CA TYR A 285 -7.20 -12.21 -29.33
C TYR A 285 -7.80 -12.78 -28.05
N THR A 286 -9.10 -12.57 -27.86
CA THR A 286 -9.85 -13.17 -26.74
C THR A 286 -11.09 -13.88 -27.23
N GLU A 287 -11.57 -14.83 -26.42
CA GLU A 287 -12.90 -15.38 -26.60
C GLU A 287 -13.98 -14.30 -26.52
N LEU A 288 -15.13 -14.61 -27.13
CA LEU A 288 -16.26 -13.69 -27.18
C LEU A 288 -16.93 -13.62 -25.79
N PRO A 289 -17.11 -12.41 -25.20
CA PRO A 289 -17.89 -12.24 -23.98
C PRO A 289 -19.38 -12.50 -24.23
N PRO A 290 -20.23 -12.54 -23.18
CA PRO A 290 -21.67 -12.63 -23.35
C PRO A 290 -22.19 -11.62 -24.37
N GLU A 291 -23.10 -12.06 -25.25
CA GLU A 291 -23.66 -11.27 -26.35
C GLU A 291 -24.19 -9.91 -25.88
N ASP A 292 -24.78 -9.86 -24.69
CA ASP A 292 -25.29 -8.64 -24.06
C ASP A 292 -24.21 -7.55 -23.87
N LEU A 293 -22.95 -7.93 -23.61
CA LEU A 293 -21.83 -7.00 -23.48
C LEU A 293 -21.34 -6.53 -24.85
N VAL A 294 -21.28 -7.43 -25.84
CA VAL A 294 -20.90 -7.11 -27.21
C VAL A 294 -21.87 -6.08 -27.80
N LEU A 295 -23.17 -6.36 -27.70
CA LEU A 295 -24.22 -5.48 -28.22
C LEU A 295 -24.28 -4.13 -27.51
N ALA A 296 -23.90 -4.07 -26.23
CA ALA A 296 -23.86 -2.83 -25.49
C ALA A 296 -22.63 -1.98 -25.81
N ALA A 297 -21.53 -2.60 -26.22
CA ALA A 297 -20.33 -1.90 -26.69
C ALA A 297 -20.47 -1.43 -28.15
N ALA A 298 -21.16 -2.22 -28.98
CA ALA A 298 -21.34 -1.93 -30.40
C ALA A 298 -22.02 -0.57 -30.66
N LYS A 299 -21.40 0.26 -31.51
CA LYS A 299 -22.02 1.49 -32.03
C LYS A 299 -23.14 1.18 -33.02
N ASP A 300 -23.00 0.11 -33.79
CA ASP A 300 -24.00 -0.40 -34.75
C ASP A 300 -24.43 -1.81 -34.33
N SER A 301 -25.56 -1.91 -33.63
CA SER A 301 -26.04 -3.19 -33.13
C SER A 301 -26.51 -4.14 -34.25
N GLU A 302 -26.92 -3.63 -35.41
CA GLU A 302 -27.36 -4.48 -36.52
C GLU A 302 -26.18 -5.20 -37.17
N ASN A 303 -25.08 -4.47 -37.36
CA ASN A 303 -23.84 -5.03 -37.89
C ASN A 303 -23.23 -6.04 -36.90
N ALA A 304 -23.16 -5.69 -35.60
CA ALA A 304 -22.69 -6.62 -34.57
C ALA A 304 -23.48 -7.93 -34.54
N LEU A 305 -24.82 -7.85 -34.65
CA LEU A 305 -25.67 -9.06 -34.75
C LEU A 305 -25.37 -9.88 -36.01
N ALA A 306 -25.10 -9.22 -37.14
CA ALA A 306 -24.73 -9.91 -38.37
C ALA A 306 -23.38 -10.64 -38.23
N PHE A 307 -22.42 -10.07 -37.48
CA PHE A 307 -21.17 -10.75 -37.16
C PHE A 307 -21.39 -11.97 -36.26
N LEU A 308 -22.18 -11.82 -35.20
CA LEU A 308 -22.48 -12.87 -34.22
C LEU A 308 -23.22 -14.09 -34.80
N SER A 309 -23.73 -14.01 -36.03
CA SER A 309 -24.29 -15.16 -36.75
C SER A 309 -23.27 -16.26 -37.07
N SER A 310 -21.97 -15.97 -36.95
CA SER A 310 -20.84 -16.86 -37.25
C SER A 310 -19.86 -16.93 -36.07
N PRO A 311 -18.99 -17.95 -35.97
CA PRO A 311 -17.99 -18.00 -34.91
C PRO A 311 -17.03 -16.80 -34.98
N CYS A 312 -17.09 -15.97 -33.94
CA CYS A 312 -16.31 -14.73 -33.82
C CYS A 312 -15.42 -14.74 -32.58
N PHE A 313 -14.43 -13.86 -32.58
CA PHE A 313 -13.57 -13.56 -31.44
C PHE A 313 -13.31 -12.05 -31.39
N LEU A 314 -12.77 -11.57 -30.27
CA LEU A 314 -12.35 -10.18 -30.15
C LEU A 314 -10.86 -10.05 -30.45
N GLU A 315 -10.51 -9.04 -31.24
CA GLU A 315 -9.15 -8.59 -31.47
C GLU A 315 -8.91 -7.30 -30.70
N TYR A 316 -7.85 -7.27 -29.91
CA TYR A 316 -7.40 -6.10 -29.18
C TYR A 316 -6.09 -5.61 -29.80
N THR A 317 -6.04 -4.31 -30.08
CA THR A 317 -4.81 -3.60 -30.43
C THR A 317 -4.53 -2.59 -29.35
N ILE A 318 -3.34 -2.62 -28.75
CA ILE A 318 -2.94 -1.78 -27.62
C ILE A 318 -1.64 -1.05 -27.97
N ILE A 319 -1.49 0.18 -27.49
CA ILE A 319 -0.23 0.92 -27.42
C ILE A 319 -0.05 1.38 -25.96
N LEU A 320 1.11 1.07 -25.36
CA LEU A 320 1.43 1.54 -24.01
C LEU A 320 1.98 2.97 -24.08
N LEU A 321 1.23 3.93 -23.55
CA LEU A 321 1.56 5.36 -23.65
C LEU A 321 2.45 5.85 -22.50
N GLN A 322 2.15 5.42 -21.28
CA GLN A 322 2.83 5.89 -20.09
C GLN A 322 2.71 4.88 -18.94
N VAL A 323 3.75 4.82 -18.10
CA VAL A 323 3.73 4.12 -16.81
C VAL A 323 4.11 5.11 -15.72
N THR A 324 3.29 5.18 -14.68
CA THR A 324 3.60 5.95 -13.46
C THR A 324 3.96 4.96 -12.35
N GLU A 325 5.22 5.02 -11.89
CA GLU A 325 5.73 4.13 -10.85
C GLU A 325 4.96 4.31 -9.53
N PRO A 326 4.72 3.21 -8.78
CA PRO A 326 4.17 3.31 -7.44
C PRO A 326 5.17 4.00 -6.50
N PRO A 327 4.71 4.76 -5.49
CA PRO A 327 5.56 5.23 -4.41
C PRO A 327 6.20 4.05 -3.68
N GLU A 328 7.45 4.23 -3.26
CA GLU A 328 8.28 3.24 -2.55
C GLU A 328 7.51 2.50 -1.44
N ASP A 329 6.80 3.21 -0.57
CA ASP A 329 5.99 2.65 0.51
C ASP A 329 5.02 1.54 0.05
N ARG A 330 4.49 1.65 -1.18
CA ARG A 330 3.56 0.67 -1.76
C ARG A 330 4.32 -0.54 -2.32
N MET A 331 5.46 -0.33 -2.95
CA MET A 331 6.33 -1.43 -3.41
C MET A 331 6.81 -2.26 -2.20
N GLU A 332 7.23 -1.59 -1.13
CA GLU A 332 7.62 -2.25 0.11
C GLU A 332 6.46 -3.01 0.76
N GLN A 333 5.27 -2.41 0.87
CA GLN A 333 4.09 -3.06 1.47
C GLN A 333 3.59 -4.28 0.69
N ALA A 334 3.80 -4.31 -0.63
CA ALA A 334 3.43 -5.45 -1.46
C ALA A 334 4.38 -6.65 -1.27
N LEU A 335 5.64 -6.39 -0.92
CA LEU A 335 6.70 -7.41 -0.85
C LEU A 335 7.06 -7.82 0.59
N PHE A 336 6.86 -6.95 1.57
CA PHE A 336 7.27 -7.19 2.96
C PHE A 336 6.10 -7.08 3.94
N SER A 337 5.99 -8.09 4.80
CA SER A 337 5.08 -8.10 5.94
C SER A 337 5.87 -8.51 7.20
N PRO A 338 6.06 -7.60 8.18
CA PRO A 338 5.63 -6.20 8.20
C PRO A 338 6.38 -5.31 7.17
N PRO A 339 5.89 -4.08 6.87
CA PRO A 339 6.56 -3.16 5.95
C PRO A 339 8.01 -2.88 6.35
N LEU A 340 8.88 -2.65 5.37
CA LEU A 340 10.33 -2.47 5.58
C LEU A 340 10.67 -1.33 6.55
N SER A 341 10.02 -0.18 6.39
CA SER A 341 10.11 0.94 7.35
C SER A 341 9.85 0.54 8.81
N LYS A 342 8.89 -0.36 9.05
CA LYS A 342 8.62 -0.89 10.40
C LYS A 342 9.71 -1.86 10.85
N GLN A 343 10.19 -2.73 9.97
CA GLN A 343 11.31 -3.63 10.29
C GLN A 343 12.57 -2.85 10.69
N ARG A 344 12.88 -1.73 10.01
CA ARG A 344 14.01 -0.84 10.34
C ARG A 344 13.88 -0.28 11.76
N VAL A 345 12.70 0.23 12.11
CA VAL A 345 12.41 0.72 13.46
C VAL A 345 12.54 -0.39 14.50
N GLU A 346 11.98 -1.57 14.23
CA GLU A 346 12.08 -2.72 15.15
C GLU A 346 13.53 -3.17 15.37
N TYR A 347 14.35 -3.19 14.31
CA TYR A 347 15.77 -3.48 14.41
C TYR A 347 16.49 -2.49 15.33
N ALA A 348 16.27 -1.19 15.11
CA ALA A 348 16.89 -0.14 15.93
C ALA A 348 16.42 -0.20 17.39
N VAL A 349 15.12 -0.41 17.64
CA VAL A 349 14.55 -0.57 18.98
C VAL A 349 15.20 -1.76 19.71
N GLN A 350 15.41 -2.88 19.02
CA GLN A 350 16.04 -4.06 19.62
C GLN A 350 17.49 -3.77 20.03
N GLN A 351 18.28 -3.12 19.16
CA GLN A 351 19.66 -2.72 19.47
C GLN A 351 19.72 -1.73 20.65
N ILE A 352 18.77 -0.80 20.74
CA ILE A 352 18.66 0.16 21.85
C ILE A 352 18.36 -0.56 23.18
N LYS A 353 17.47 -1.55 23.17
CA LYS A 353 17.15 -2.34 24.37
C LYS A 353 18.34 -3.15 24.88
N GLU A 354 19.04 -3.80 23.96
CA GLU A 354 20.19 -4.66 24.28
C GLU A 354 21.40 -3.88 24.81
N SER A 355 21.50 -2.58 24.46
CA SER A 355 22.66 -1.75 24.78
C SER A 355 22.55 -0.95 26.09
N CYS A 356 21.39 -0.97 26.76
CA CYS A 356 21.12 -0.28 28.03
C CYS A 356 21.60 1.18 28.06
N VAL A 357 21.42 1.89 26.95
CA VAL A 357 21.82 3.30 26.78
C VAL A 357 20.86 4.26 27.47
N THR A 358 21.35 5.41 27.90
CA THR A 358 20.57 6.43 28.63
C THR A 358 20.24 7.65 27.79
N SER A 359 20.98 7.88 26.71
CA SER A 359 20.79 9.03 25.82
C SER A 359 20.84 8.61 24.36
N LEU A 360 19.86 9.08 23.58
CA LEU A 360 19.71 8.80 22.15
C LEU A 360 19.60 10.10 21.35
N VAL A 361 20.32 10.17 20.24
CA VAL A 361 20.10 11.16 19.17
C VAL A 361 19.69 10.45 17.89
N ASP A 362 18.60 10.92 17.29
CA ASP A 362 18.07 10.45 16.01
C ASP A 362 18.34 11.50 14.92
N PHE A 363 19.35 11.24 14.09
CA PHE A 363 19.79 12.08 12.98
C PHE A 363 18.91 11.82 11.75
N GLY A 364 18.15 12.84 11.34
CA GLY A 364 17.11 12.71 10.32
C GLY A 364 15.84 12.05 10.87
N CYS A 365 15.39 12.52 12.04
CA CYS A 365 14.27 11.87 12.76
C CYS A 365 12.91 11.96 12.03
N GLY A 366 12.81 12.78 10.98
CA GLY A 366 11.61 12.95 10.18
C GLY A 366 10.40 13.30 11.04
N SER A 367 9.32 12.54 10.87
CA SER A 367 8.07 12.71 11.64
C SER A 367 8.11 12.09 13.04
N GLY A 368 9.27 11.54 13.46
CA GLY A 368 9.50 10.99 14.78
C GLY A 368 9.03 9.54 14.98
N SER A 369 8.97 8.72 13.92
CA SER A 369 8.45 7.34 13.99
C SER A 369 9.25 6.43 14.93
N LEU A 370 10.59 6.50 14.88
CA LEU A 370 11.48 5.79 15.81
C LEU A 370 11.27 6.28 17.24
N LEU A 371 11.31 7.59 17.44
CA LEU A 371 11.14 8.21 18.76
C LEU A 371 9.78 7.85 19.37
N GLU A 372 8.70 7.86 18.59
CA GLU A 372 7.36 7.43 19.01
C GLU A 372 7.36 5.96 19.43
N SER A 373 7.92 5.09 18.58
CA SER A 373 7.96 3.64 18.84
C SER A 373 8.74 3.31 20.11
N LEU A 374 9.83 4.03 20.39
CA LEU A 374 10.61 3.87 21.62
C LEU A 374 9.80 4.15 22.89
N LEU A 375 8.77 5.00 22.83
CA LEU A 375 7.87 5.29 23.97
C LEU A 375 6.87 4.16 24.25
N GLU A 376 6.79 3.16 23.37
CA GLU A 376 5.90 2.00 23.51
C GLU A 376 6.59 0.81 24.17
N TYR A 377 7.92 0.86 24.31
CA TYR A 377 8.70 -0.22 24.90
C TYR A 377 9.44 0.22 26.17
N PRO A 378 9.59 -0.68 27.16
CA PRO A 378 10.41 -0.38 28.32
C PRO A 378 11.88 -0.31 27.88
N THR A 379 12.50 0.85 28.06
CA THR A 379 13.92 1.10 27.73
C THR A 379 14.62 1.84 28.87
N SER A 380 15.94 1.79 28.91
CA SER A 380 16.77 2.54 29.88
C SER A 380 16.98 4.01 29.50
N LEU A 381 16.38 4.46 28.38
CA LEU A 381 16.55 5.82 27.87
C LEU A 381 15.97 6.85 28.84
N GLU A 382 16.75 7.88 29.13
CA GLU A 382 16.34 9.04 29.92
C GLU A 382 16.21 10.30 29.06
N THR A 383 17.03 10.41 28.01
CA THR A 383 17.03 11.58 27.10
C THR A 383 16.94 11.11 25.66
N ILE A 384 15.96 11.64 24.92
CA ILE A 384 15.83 11.41 23.48
C ILE A 384 15.89 12.74 22.73
N VAL A 385 16.64 12.76 21.64
CA VAL A 385 16.79 13.93 20.78
C VAL A 385 16.51 13.54 19.33
N GLY A 386 15.77 14.37 18.62
CA GLY A 386 15.64 14.29 17.17
C GLY A 386 16.23 15.52 16.48
N VAL A 387 16.91 15.31 15.36
CA VAL A 387 17.46 16.37 14.50
C VAL A 387 16.92 16.17 13.09
N ASP A 388 16.40 17.21 12.46
CA ASP A 388 15.97 17.16 11.07
C ASP A 388 16.00 18.57 10.45
N ILE A 389 16.11 18.68 9.12
CA ILE A 389 16.03 19.96 8.40
C ILE A 389 14.57 20.33 8.04
N SER A 390 13.66 19.36 8.04
CA SER A 390 12.25 19.54 7.71
C SER A 390 11.46 20.00 8.92
N GLN A 391 11.29 21.32 9.05
CA GLN A 391 10.42 21.93 10.08
C GLN A 391 9.00 21.36 10.06
N LYS A 392 8.48 20.96 8.88
CA LYS A 392 7.16 20.33 8.75
C LYS A 392 7.13 18.98 9.46
N SER A 393 8.16 18.15 9.27
CA SER A 393 8.28 16.84 9.90
C SER A 393 8.50 16.98 11.41
N LEU A 394 9.38 17.90 11.84
CA LEU A 394 9.61 18.21 13.26
C LEU A 394 8.34 18.69 13.97
N SER A 395 7.52 19.52 13.30
CA SER A 395 6.24 19.97 13.86
C SER A 395 5.25 18.82 14.08
N HIS A 396 5.31 17.78 13.24
CA HIS A 396 4.53 16.57 13.42
C HIS A 396 5.08 15.73 14.58
N ALA A 397 6.39 15.47 14.59
CA ALA A 397 7.08 14.76 15.66
C ALA A 397 6.77 15.36 17.04
N ALA A 398 6.85 16.69 17.16
CA ALA A 398 6.55 17.42 18.39
C ALA A 398 5.13 17.14 18.90
N LYS A 399 4.13 17.13 18.02
CA LYS A 399 2.73 16.85 18.40
C LYS A 399 2.55 15.42 18.91
N VAL A 400 3.13 14.46 18.20
CA VAL A 400 3.06 13.03 18.54
C VAL A 400 3.74 12.75 19.87
N LEU A 401 5.00 13.20 20.02
CA LEU A 401 5.79 13.03 21.24
C LEU A 401 5.13 13.72 22.43
N HIS A 402 4.65 14.95 22.25
CA HIS A 402 3.96 15.67 23.33
C HIS A 402 2.74 14.90 23.81
N SER A 403 1.91 14.37 22.89
CA SER A 403 0.75 13.59 23.29
C SER A 403 1.13 12.30 24.00
N LYS A 404 2.13 11.56 23.53
CA LYS A 404 2.54 10.28 24.14
C LYS A 404 3.19 10.49 25.52
N LEU A 405 4.01 11.52 25.67
CA LEU A 405 4.72 11.83 26.93
C LEU A 405 3.81 12.47 27.98
N VAL A 406 2.76 13.22 27.57
CA VAL A 406 1.82 13.87 28.50
C VAL A 406 0.63 12.98 28.85
N MET A 407 0.10 12.18 27.91
CA MET A 407 -1.10 11.37 28.18
C MET A 407 -0.79 10.06 28.92
N LYS A 408 0.45 9.53 28.83
CA LYS A 408 0.86 8.32 29.57
C LYS A 408 1.41 8.67 30.96
N LEU A 409 0.55 9.20 31.82
CA LEU A 409 0.80 9.43 33.25
C LEU A 409 0.56 8.16 34.11
N ASP A 410 0.27 7.02 33.47
CA ASP A 410 0.13 5.72 34.13
C ASP A 410 1.49 5.31 34.76
N PRO A 411 1.53 4.94 36.06
CA PRO A 411 2.74 4.47 36.72
C PRO A 411 3.42 3.26 36.04
N ASP A 412 2.69 2.47 35.26
CA ASP A 412 3.20 1.30 34.52
C ASP A 412 3.55 1.59 33.05
N ALA A 413 3.47 2.86 32.61
CA ALA A 413 3.75 3.24 31.22
C ALA A 413 5.22 3.02 30.82
N PRO A 414 5.49 2.39 29.64
CA PRO A 414 6.85 2.13 29.17
C PRO A 414 7.75 3.36 29.02
N CYS A 415 7.17 4.54 28.75
CA CYS A 415 7.89 5.81 28.60
C CYS A 415 8.35 6.45 29.93
N ARG A 416 8.18 5.76 31.07
CA ARG A 416 8.51 6.28 32.40
C ARG A 416 10.00 6.53 32.63
N SER A 417 10.92 5.98 31.86
CA SER A 417 12.35 6.31 31.99
C SER A 417 12.70 7.69 31.40
N ILE A 418 11.94 8.18 30.41
CA ILE A 418 12.24 9.40 29.65
C ILE A 418 12.01 10.66 30.49
N LYS A 419 13.09 11.37 30.82
CA LYS A 419 13.11 12.62 31.59
C LYS A 419 13.10 13.85 30.70
N SER A 420 13.70 13.76 29.52
CA SER A 420 13.84 14.87 28.57
C SER A 420 13.67 14.41 27.12
N ALA A 421 12.98 15.22 26.32
CA ALA A 421 12.82 15.00 24.89
C ALA A 421 12.98 16.33 24.15
N ILE A 422 13.83 16.39 23.12
CA ILE A 422 14.16 17.63 22.41
C ILE A 422 14.15 17.40 20.90
N LEU A 423 13.61 18.36 20.15
CA LEU A 423 13.66 18.37 18.69
C LEU A 423 14.40 19.62 18.20
N TYR A 424 15.39 19.39 17.34
CA TYR A 424 16.25 20.40 16.75
C TYR A 424 16.03 20.50 15.23
N ASP A 425 15.99 21.74 14.75
CA ASP A 425 16.08 22.10 13.33
C ASP A 425 17.54 22.41 13.00
N GLY A 426 18.15 21.59 12.15
CA GLY A 426 19.56 21.69 11.77
C GLY A 426 20.00 20.59 10.80
N SER A 427 21.07 20.86 10.05
CA SER A 427 21.69 19.86 9.17
C SER A 427 22.53 18.89 9.98
N ILE A 428 22.46 17.59 9.70
CA ILE A 428 23.27 16.58 10.39
C ILE A 428 24.77 16.65 10.01
N THR A 429 25.11 17.40 8.95
CA THR A 429 26.48 17.73 8.56
C THR A 429 27.06 18.91 9.35
N ASP A 430 26.24 19.59 10.16
CA ASP A 430 26.70 20.70 10.99
C ASP A 430 26.99 20.21 12.42
N PHE A 431 28.02 20.76 13.05
CA PHE A 431 28.34 20.39 14.43
C PHE A 431 27.55 21.21 15.44
N ASP A 432 26.93 20.52 16.41
CA ASP A 432 26.29 21.14 17.57
C ASP A 432 26.78 20.54 18.89
N SER A 433 27.50 21.34 19.68
CA SER A 433 28.12 20.88 20.92
C SER A 433 27.16 20.28 21.96
N ARG A 434 25.85 20.55 21.88
CA ARG A 434 24.83 19.98 22.79
C ARG A 434 24.59 18.49 22.58
N LEU A 435 25.00 17.94 21.43
CA LEU A 435 24.82 16.53 21.09
C LEU A 435 26.06 15.67 21.35
N CYS A 436 27.14 16.26 21.86
CA CYS A 436 28.34 15.52 22.24
C CYS A 436 28.09 14.59 23.43
N GLY A 437 28.66 13.38 23.37
CA GLY A 437 28.67 12.45 24.49
C GLY A 437 27.35 11.70 24.71
N PHE A 438 26.44 11.72 23.73
CA PHE A 438 25.29 10.83 23.70
C PHE A 438 25.73 9.37 23.59
N ASP A 439 24.99 8.46 24.22
CA ASP A 439 25.34 7.04 24.23
C ASP A 439 25.09 6.40 22.85
N LEU A 440 23.96 6.72 22.21
CA LEU A 440 23.56 6.12 20.95
C LEU A 440 23.12 7.17 19.93
N GLY A 441 23.58 7.02 18.69
CA GLY A 441 23.08 7.72 17.52
C GLY A 441 22.33 6.78 16.57
N THR A 442 21.22 7.22 15.99
CA THR A 442 20.56 6.55 14.86
C THR A 442 20.54 7.47 13.65
N CYS A 443 20.70 6.89 12.46
CA CYS A 443 20.59 7.57 11.18
C CYS A 443 19.99 6.56 10.19
N LEU A 444 18.66 6.51 10.12
CA LEU A 444 17.93 5.45 9.41
C LEU A 444 17.35 5.98 8.10
N GLU A 445 17.88 5.53 6.96
CA GLU A 445 17.48 5.97 5.62
C GLU A 445 17.57 7.50 5.45
N VAL A 446 18.78 8.04 5.59
CA VAL A 446 19.01 9.50 5.56
C VAL A 446 20.21 9.86 4.70
N ILE A 447 21.28 9.08 4.75
CA ILE A 447 22.53 9.37 4.05
C ILE A 447 22.36 9.37 2.52
N GLU A 448 21.42 8.59 1.99
CA GLU A 448 21.10 8.53 0.56
C GLU A 448 20.35 9.77 0.04
N HIS A 449 19.82 10.61 0.93
CA HIS A 449 19.12 11.86 0.57
C HIS A 449 20.07 13.06 0.45
N MET A 450 21.38 12.86 0.64
CA MET A 450 22.41 13.86 0.44
C MET A 450 23.46 13.39 -0.55
N GLU A 451 24.26 14.30 -1.08
CA GLU A 451 25.36 13.95 -1.97
C GLU A 451 26.38 13.03 -1.25
N GLU A 452 27.09 12.18 -1.99
CA GLU A 452 27.96 11.13 -1.43
C GLU A 452 29.11 11.69 -0.56
N ASP A 453 29.62 12.88 -0.91
CA ASP A 453 30.60 13.62 -0.13
C ASP A 453 30.03 14.12 1.20
N GLN A 454 28.75 14.51 1.22
CA GLN A 454 28.04 14.93 2.43
C GLN A 454 27.74 13.74 3.35
N ALA A 455 27.41 12.57 2.80
CA ALA A 455 27.28 11.34 3.58
C ALA A 455 28.60 10.97 4.27
N SER A 456 29.72 11.12 3.55
CA SER A 456 31.06 10.94 4.10
C SER A 456 31.41 11.98 5.17
N LEU A 457 31.06 13.25 4.95
CA LEU A 457 31.22 14.33 5.92
C LEU A 457 30.42 14.07 7.20
N PHE A 458 29.17 13.64 7.08
CA PHE A 458 28.34 13.24 8.21
C PHE A 458 29.02 12.12 9.00
N GLY A 459 29.45 11.05 8.32
CA GLY A 459 30.16 9.91 8.93
C GLY A 459 31.40 10.34 9.71
N ASP A 460 32.19 11.26 9.15
CA ASP A 460 33.35 11.84 9.81
C ASP A 460 32.96 12.66 11.06
N ILE A 461 31.98 13.57 10.95
CA ILE A 461 31.58 14.44 12.06
C ILE A 461 30.95 13.63 13.20
N VAL A 462 30.11 12.65 12.89
CA VAL A 462 29.43 11.87 13.92
C VAL A 462 30.39 11.00 14.72
N LEU A 463 31.37 10.37 14.08
CA LEU A 463 32.33 9.51 14.77
C LEU A 463 33.48 10.29 15.42
N SER A 464 33.89 11.44 14.86
CA SER A 464 34.99 12.25 15.40
C SER A 464 34.56 13.28 16.46
N SER A 465 33.38 13.90 16.27
CA SER A 465 32.98 15.09 17.03
C SER A 465 31.80 14.79 17.97
N PHE A 466 30.73 14.16 17.48
CA PHE A 466 29.63 13.71 18.36
C PHE A 466 30.04 12.52 19.25
N ARG A 467 30.88 11.62 18.70
CA ARG A 467 31.55 10.48 19.36
C ARG A 467 30.60 9.58 20.18
N PRO A 468 29.45 9.13 19.63
CA PRO A 468 28.53 8.27 20.37
C PRO A 468 29.19 6.93 20.73
N ARG A 469 28.72 6.25 21.78
CA ARG A 469 29.21 4.90 22.11
C ARG A 469 28.79 3.89 21.04
N ILE A 470 27.59 4.06 20.51
CA ILE A 470 27.00 3.23 19.46
C ILE A 470 26.41 4.14 18.38
N LEU A 471 26.62 3.84 17.11
CA LEU A 471 25.93 4.50 15.99
C LEU A 471 25.31 3.43 15.09
N ILE A 472 24.03 3.59 14.75
CA ILE A 472 23.30 2.73 13.83
C ILE A 472 23.00 3.54 12.57
N VAL A 473 23.50 3.08 11.42
CA VAL A 473 23.25 3.69 10.12
C VAL A 473 22.53 2.68 9.23
N SER A 474 21.45 3.08 8.57
CA SER A 474 20.81 2.28 7.52
C SER A 474 20.77 3.01 6.19
N THR A 475 20.78 2.25 5.10
CA THR A 475 20.57 2.75 3.75
C THR A 475 20.04 1.61 2.85
N PRO A 476 19.37 1.92 1.73
CA PRO A 476 18.92 0.91 0.77
C PRO A 476 20.07 0.05 0.23
N ASN A 477 19.78 -1.23 -0.05
CA ASN A 477 20.67 -2.09 -0.83
C ASN A 477 20.32 -2.01 -2.31
N TYR A 478 21.17 -1.35 -3.11
CA TYR A 478 20.97 -1.19 -4.55
C TYR A 478 20.74 -2.52 -5.28
N GLU A 479 21.44 -3.57 -4.86
CA GLU A 479 21.36 -4.91 -5.48
C GLU A 479 19.97 -5.54 -5.32
N TYR A 480 19.22 -5.13 -4.30
CA TYR A 480 17.87 -5.63 -4.05
C TYR A 480 16.82 -4.96 -4.96
N ASN A 481 17.14 -3.85 -5.63
CA ASN A 481 16.18 -3.12 -6.47
C ASN A 481 15.63 -3.96 -7.61
N VAL A 482 16.43 -4.89 -8.13
CA VAL A 482 16.00 -5.83 -9.17
C VAL A 482 14.81 -6.67 -8.70
N ILE A 483 14.78 -7.05 -7.42
CA ILE A 483 13.66 -7.80 -6.82
C ILE A 483 12.45 -6.90 -6.59
N LEU A 484 12.66 -5.66 -6.15
CA LEU A 484 11.59 -4.70 -5.92
C LEU A 484 10.90 -4.30 -7.23
N GLN A 485 11.68 -4.17 -8.30
CA GLN A 485 11.21 -3.67 -9.59
C GLN A 485 10.69 -4.80 -10.51
N LYS A 486 11.15 -6.04 -10.34
CA LYS A 486 10.57 -7.32 -10.83
C LYS A 486 9.82 -7.38 -12.19
N SER A 487 10.16 -6.53 -13.15
CA SER A 487 10.02 -6.76 -14.59
C SER A 487 11.34 -6.41 -15.24
N ASN A 488 12.14 -7.42 -15.60
CA ASN A 488 13.21 -7.40 -16.63
C ASN A 488 14.06 -8.70 -16.61
N LEU A 489 13.45 -9.85 -16.31
CA LEU A 489 14.11 -11.14 -16.50
C LEU A 489 13.16 -12.11 -17.19
N THR A 490 12.81 -11.81 -18.44
CA THR A 490 12.38 -12.83 -19.39
C THR A 490 13.04 -12.59 -20.75
N SER A 491 14.02 -13.46 -21.02
CA SER A 491 14.39 -14.00 -22.33
C SER A 491 14.68 -13.00 -23.46
N GLN A 492 15.95 -12.63 -23.63
CA GLN A 492 16.58 -12.72 -24.96
C GLN A 492 18.02 -13.22 -24.79
N GLU A 493 18.28 -14.39 -25.39
CA GLU A 493 19.60 -14.73 -25.89
C GLU A 493 19.88 -13.68 -26.98
N ASP A 494 20.70 -12.67 -26.71
CA ASP A 494 21.51 -11.97 -27.73
C ASP A 494 22.46 -10.97 -27.04
N ASP A 495 23.68 -10.92 -27.58
CA ASP A 495 24.84 -10.03 -27.37
C ASP A 495 25.36 -9.68 -25.92
N PRO A 496 26.59 -10.11 -25.53
CA PRO A 496 27.20 -9.76 -24.24
C PRO A 496 27.56 -8.28 -24.05
N GLU A 497 27.70 -7.50 -25.12
CA GLU A 497 28.24 -6.12 -25.03
C GLU A 497 27.16 -5.07 -24.70
N GLU A 498 25.87 -5.32 -24.98
CA GLU A 498 24.75 -4.42 -24.59
C GLU A 498 24.29 -4.62 -23.13
N LYS A 499 24.68 -5.72 -22.47
CA LYS A 499 24.34 -6.00 -21.06
C LYS A 499 24.87 -4.96 -20.07
N ILE A 500 25.97 -4.28 -20.39
CA ILE A 500 26.67 -3.42 -19.42
C ILE A 500 26.00 -2.03 -19.34
N GLN A 501 25.26 -1.60 -20.37
CA GLN A 501 24.64 -0.27 -20.42
C GLN A 501 23.13 -0.26 -20.13
N SER A 502 22.39 -1.37 -20.29
CA SER A 502 20.95 -1.43 -19.98
C SER A 502 20.61 -1.89 -18.55
N GLN A 503 21.61 -2.29 -17.75
CA GLN A 503 21.44 -2.85 -16.39
C GLN A 503 21.43 -1.83 -15.24
N SER A 504 21.36 -0.51 -15.49
CA SER A 504 21.20 0.45 -14.39
C SER A 504 19.77 0.38 -13.83
N CYS A 505 19.56 -0.43 -12.79
CA CYS A 505 18.34 -0.41 -12.01
C CYS A 505 18.11 1.01 -11.47
N LYS A 506 16.89 1.56 -11.57
CA LYS A 506 16.61 2.88 -11.00
C LYS A 506 16.69 2.84 -9.48
N PHE A 507 16.98 3.98 -8.86
CA PHE A 507 16.83 4.14 -7.41
C PHE A 507 15.37 3.91 -6.99
N ARG A 508 15.17 3.38 -5.79
CA ARG A 508 13.86 3.09 -5.20
C ARG A 508 13.00 4.33 -5.02
N ASN A 509 13.67 5.47 -4.83
CA ASN A 509 13.05 6.76 -4.61
C ASN A 509 13.70 7.82 -5.50
N HIS A 510 12.89 8.71 -6.06
CA HIS A 510 13.37 9.80 -6.90
C HIS A 510 14.15 10.87 -6.12
N ASP A 511 13.98 10.93 -4.80
CA ASP A 511 14.71 11.86 -3.92
C ASP A 511 16.07 11.32 -3.45
N HIS A 512 16.44 10.07 -3.80
CA HIS A 512 17.77 9.53 -3.51
C HIS A 512 18.82 10.14 -4.45
N LYS A 513 19.98 10.50 -3.88
CA LYS A 513 21.16 10.99 -4.61
C LYS A 513 22.07 9.84 -5.03
N PHE A 514 22.11 8.79 -4.23
CA PHE A 514 22.82 7.56 -4.50
C PHE A 514 22.13 6.38 -3.83
N GLU A 515 22.42 5.16 -4.29
CA GLU A 515 22.11 3.95 -3.56
C GLU A 515 23.30 3.01 -3.67
N TRP A 516 23.82 2.57 -2.52
CA TRP A 516 25.02 1.76 -2.49
C TRP A 516 24.71 0.27 -2.61
N THR A 517 25.60 -0.45 -3.29
CA THR A 517 25.73 -1.91 -3.20
C THR A 517 26.20 -2.34 -1.80
N ARG A 518 26.13 -3.64 -1.51
CA ARG A 518 26.68 -4.21 -0.25
C ARG A 518 28.16 -3.92 -0.11
N GLU A 519 28.90 -3.99 -1.22
CA GLU A 519 30.35 -3.74 -1.23
C GLU A 519 30.67 -2.27 -0.97
N GLN A 520 30.00 -1.34 -1.64
CA GLN A 520 30.21 0.10 -1.46
C GLN A 520 29.90 0.53 -0.03
N PHE A 521 28.76 0.12 0.51
CA PHE A 521 28.38 0.45 1.89
C PHE A 521 29.35 -0.15 2.91
N LYS A 522 29.76 -1.41 2.71
CA LYS A 522 30.75 -2.08 3.57
C LYS A 522 32.10 -1.38 3.54
N HIS A 523 32.56 -0.95 2.37
CA HIS A 523 33.81 -0.23 2.21
C HIS A 523 33.77 1.11 2.95
N TRP A 524 32.76 1.94 2.67
CA TRP A 524 32.55 3.24 3.32
C TRP A 524 32.52 3.11 4.86
N ALA A 525 31.72 2.18 5.37
CA ALA A 525 31.57 2.01 6.82
C ALA A 525 32.85 1.46 7.48
N SER A 526 33.57 0.55 6.82
CA SER A 526 34.81 -0.02 7.36
C SER A 526 35.93 1.00 7.43
N GLU A 527 36.09 1.84 6.41
CA GLU A 527 37.08 2.92 6.39
C GLU A 527 36.81 3.94 7.50
N LEU A 528 35.54 4.35 7.68
CA LEU A 528 35.15 5.24 8.78
C LEU A 528 35.42 4.62 10.16
N ALA A 529 35.10 3.34 10.33
CA ALA A 529 35.31 2.64 11.59
C ALA A 529 36.80 2.61 11.98
N VAL A 530 37.68 2.25 11.03
CA VAL A 530 39.13 2.24 11.23
C VAL A 530 39.66 3.64 11.53
N LYS A 531 39.23 4.65 10.75
CA LYS A 531 39.68 6.04 10.89
C LYS A 531 39.38 6.63 12.27
N HIS A 532 38.24 6.27 12.87
CA HIS A 532 37.74 6.87 14.12
C HIS A 532 37.80 5.96 15.34
N ASN A 533 38.45 4.79 15.26
CA ASN A 533 38.57 3.80 16.34
C ASN A 533 37.23 3.21 16.82
N TYR A 534 36.40 2.81 15.85
CA TYR A 534 35.19 2.03 16.06
C TYR A 534 35.36 0.63 15.46
N SER A 535 34.64 -0.35 16.02
CA SER A 535 34.31 -1.58 15.30
C SER A 535 33.00 -1.37 14.54
N VAL A 536 32.79 -2.10 13.45
CA VAL A 536 31.54 -2.08 12.68
C VAL A 536 31.03 -3.49 12.46
N GLU A 537 29.73 -3.67 12.70
CA GLU A 537 29.00 -4.91 12.41
C GLU A 537 27.94 -4.63 11.35
N PHE A 538 27.80 -5.54 10.39
CA PHE A 538 26.86 -5.41 9.27
C PHE A 538 25.66 -6.32 9.47
N GLY A 539 24.47 -5.79 9.21
CA GLY A 539 23.20 -6.51 9.22
C GLY A 539 22.22 -5.88 8.24
N GLY A 540 20.92 -6.12 8.44
CA GLY A 540 19.89 -5.55 7.60
C GLY A 540 18.50 -6.13 7.87
N VAL A 541 17.52 -5.67 7.10
CA VAL A 541 16.11 -6.10 7.16
C VAL A 541 15.53 -6.31 5.77
N GLY A 542 14.37 -6.97 5.67
CA GLY A 542 13.73 -7.31 4.40
C GLY A 542 14.46 -8.38 3.58
N GLY A 543 15.06 -9.36 4.24
CA GLY A 543 15.79 -10.45 3.59
C GLY A 543 16.61 -11.26 4.58
N ALA A 544 17.58 -12.01 4.08
CA ALA A 544 18.51 -12.79 4.89
C ALA A 544 19.94 -12.65 4.34
N ALA A 545 20.95 -12.68 5.20
CA ALA A 545 22.35 -12.48 4.80
C ALA A 545 22.89 -13.59 3.88
N ASP A 546 22.36 -14.80 4.01
CA ASP A 546 22.78 -16.02 3.30
C ASP A 546 22.00 -16.27 2.00
N GLN A 547 21.04 -15.40 1.67
CA GLN A 547 20.25 -15.48 0.45
C GLN A 547 20.60 -14.30 -0.47
N GLU A 548 20.88 -14.55 -1.74
CA GLU A 548 21.09 -13.48 -2.72
C GLU A 548 19.78 -12.73 -3.00
N PRO A 549 19.75 -11.38 -3.02
CA PRO A 549 20.84 -10.39 -2.96
C PRO A 549 21.15 -9.84 -1.55
N GLY A 550 20.73 -10.53 -0.50
CA GLY A 550 20.93 -10.17 0.89
C GLY A 550 19.70 -9.49 1.50
N TYR A 551 19.97 -8.50 2.35
CA TYR A 551 18.92 -7.66 2.92
C TYR A 551 18.48 -6.57 1.95
N ALA A 552 17.20 -6.18 2.01
CA ALA A 552 16.68 -5.06 1.23
C ALA A 552 17.13 -3.71 1.79
N THR A 553 17.17 -3.56 3.11
CA THR A 553 17.89 -2.46 3.77
C THR A 553 19.12 -3.02 4.43
N GLN A 554 20.27 -2.39 4.21
CA GLN A 554 21.53 -2.74 4.85
C GLN A 554 21.82 -1.79 6.01
N ILE A 555 22.40 -2.33 7.08
CA ILE A 555 22.58 -1.63 8.36
C ILE A 555 24.02 -1.83 8.82
N ALA A 556 24.69 -0.76 9.23
CA ALA A 556 25.98 -0.77 9.89
C ALA A 556 25.83 -0.30 11.34
N VAL A 557 26.32 -1.09 12.29
CA VAL A 557 26.34 -0.76 13.71
C VAL A 557 27.78 -0.54 14.16
N PHE A 558 28.12 0.71 14.41
CA PHE A 558 29.43 1.11 14.90
C PHE A 558 29.46 1.06 16.43
N ARG A 559 30.52 0.50 17.01
CA ARG A 559 30.75 0.48 18.46
C ARG A 559 32.14 1.01 18.77
N ARG A 560 32.22 1.96 19.69
CA ARG A 560 33.50 2.58 20.04
C ARG A 560 34.39 1.57 20.76
N SER A 561 35.61 1.34 20.26
CA SER A 561 36.48 0.27 20.77
C SER A 561 37.14 0.58 22.12
N THR A 562 37.24 1.86 22.50
CA THR A 562 37.80 2.30 23.79
C THR A 562 36.74 2.97 24.66
N LEU A 563 36.48 2.38 25.83
CA LEU A 563 35.88 3.09 26.97
C LEU A 563 36.97 3.98 27.59
N PRO A 564 36.68 5.23 27.94
CA PRO A 564 37.71 6.24 28.18
C PRO A 564 38.53 5.91 29.44
N GLU A 565 39.85 5.71 29.28
CA GLU A 565 40.78 6.30 30.25
C GLU A 565 40.75 7.81 30.00
N ASP A 566 40.47 8.58 31.05
CA ASP A 566 40.36 10.05 31.13
C ASP A 566 40.78 10.82 29.86
N ASP A 567 39.81 11.12 28.99
CA ASP A 567 40.05 12.02 27.86
C ASP A 567 39.90 13.47 28.36
N ASP A 568 41.02 14.02 28.81
CA ASP A 568 41.31 15.44 29.10
C ASP A 568 41.04 16.39 27.89
N LEU A 569 40.44 15.87 26.81
CA LEU A 569 40.07 16.58 25.58
C LEU A 569 38.75 17.34 25.65
N ARG A 570 37.97 17.24 26.74
CA ARG A 570 36.84 18.17 26.99
C ARG A 570 37.29 19.64 27.01
N ALA A 571 38.57 19.92 27.18
CA ALA A 571 39.11 21.27 27.34
C ALA A 571 39.58 21.96 26.04
N GLN A 572 39.74 21.27 24.89
CA GLN A 572 40.43 21.87 23.75
C GLN A 572 39.56 22.36 22.59
N HIS A 573 38.28 22.00 22.52
CA HIS A 573 37.33 22.55 21.53
C HIS A 573 36.16 23.24 22.21
N GLN A 574 36.50 24.28 22.98
CA GLN A 574 35.54 25.27 23.48
C GLN A 574 35.19 26.26 22.35
N VAL A 575 34.66 25.76 21.24
CA VAL A 575 33.87 26.57 20.32
C VAL A 575 32.42 26.22 20.63
N SER A 576 31.73 27.10 21.35
CA SER A 576 30.28 27.01 21.59
C SER A 576 29.52 27.25 20.28
N ALA A 577 29.72 26.39 19.28
CA ALA A 577 28.89 26.32 18.10
C ALA A 577 27.61 25.57 18.50
N CYS A 578 26.56 26.35 18.77
CA CYS A 578 25.18 25.87 18.86
C CYS A 578 24.49 26.34 17.59
N GLN A 579 24.59 25.55 16.52
CA GLN A 579 24.04 25.91 15.22
C GLN A 579 22.55 25.54 15.11
N TYR A 580 22.11 24.52 15.86
CA TYR A 580 20.74 24.04 15.73
C TYR A 580 19.73 24.92 16.44
N LYS A 581 18.55 25.05 15.87
CA LYS A 581 17.44 25.75 16.49
C LYS A 581 16.55 24.76 17.24
N THR A 582 16.33 24.99 18.53
CA THR A 582 15.34 24.19 19.29
C THR A 582 13.93 24.51 18.79
N ILE A 583 13.23 23.51 18.25
CA ILE A 583 11.85 23.64 17.78
C ILE A 583 10.86 23.25 18.89
N TRP A 584 11.20 22.21 19.65
CA TRP A 584 10.35 21.71 20.72
C TRP A 584 11.22 21.09 21.82
N GLU A 585 10.82 21.30 23.07
CA GLU A 585 11.45 20.75 24.25
C GLU A 585 10.37 20.28 25.23
N TRP A 586 10.54 19.08 25.76
CA TRP A 586 9.77 18.57 26.88
C TRP A 586 10.72 18.11 27.99
N ASN A 587 10.35 18.48 29.22
CA ASN A 587 11.07 18.07 30.42
C ASN A 587 10.06 17.64 31.48
N ARG A 588 10.26 16.47 32.07
CA ARG A 588 9.34 15.92 33.07
C ARG A 588 9.15 16.84 34.29
N SER A 589 10.20 17.55 34.72
CA SER A 589 10.13 18.46 35.87
C SER A 589 9.15 19.62 35.66
N LYS A 590 8.86 19.99 34.42
CA LYS A 590 7.87 21.03 34.07
C LYS A 590 6.43 20.50 34.03
N HIS A 591 6.24 19.17 34.09
CA HIS A 591 4.96 18.46 34.03
C HIS A 591 4.91 17.33 35.09
N PRO A 592 4.83 17.67 36.39
CA PRO A 592 4.81 16.67 37.45
C PRO A 592 3.56 15.77 37.36
N LEU A 593 3.74 14.47 37.64
CA LEU A 593 2.64 13.54 37.86
C LEU A 593 1.76 14.09 38.98
N THR A 594 0.49 14.38 38.70
CA THR A 594 -0.51 14.59 39.75
C THR A 594 -0.76 13.23 40.40
N ASN A 595 -0.35 13.10 41.67
CA ASN A 595 -0.59 11.90 42.50
C ASN A 595 -2.06 11.50 42.57
#